data_AF-A0A024CGP3-F1
#
_entry.id   AF-A0A024CGP3-F1
#
_cell.length_a   1.000
_cell.length_b   1.000
_cell.length_c   1.000
_cell.angle_alpha   90.00
_cell.angle_beta   90.00
_cell.angle_gamma   90.00
#
_symmetry.space_group_name_H-M   'P 1'
#
loop_
_entity.id
_entity.type
_entity.pdbx_description
1 polymer ?
#
loop_
_entity_poly.entity_id
_entity_poly.type
_entity_poly.pdbx_seq_one_letter_code
_entity_poly.pdbx_strand_id
1 'polypeptide(L)'
;MPVTTEAELALSRYVEVMAGDANIQDQLNTIDDLVSLRSAVRSVEPSLTGSALIPLEQATRSPKILVGSDITVHGIPWRLLRCTGGPLVLQLICKKANFAIWIESC
;
A
#
# COMPACT_ATOMS: atom_id res chain seq x y z
N MET A 1 -3.75 17.92 11.63
CA MET A 1 -3.73 18.67 10.35
C MET A 1 -4.42 17.82 9.28
N PRO A 2 -5.11 18.39 8.27
CA PRO A 2 -5.54 17.60 7.12
C PRO A 2 -4.29 17.06 6.41
N VAL A 3 -4.33 15.78 6.01
CA VAL A 3 -3.29 15.18 5.16
C VAL A 3 -3.16 16.08 3.92
N THR A 4 -1.97 16.65 3.72
CA THR A 4 -1.72 17.57 2.61
C THR A 4 -1.85 16.81 1.29
N THR A 5 -2.29 17.49 0.22
CA THR A 5 -2.42 16.91 -1.13
C THR A 5 -1.14 16.20 -1.59
N GLU A 6 0.02 16.66 -1.11
CA GLU A 6 1.33 16.09 -1.38
C GLU A 6 1.53 14.69 -0.76
N ALA A 7 1.01 14.46 0.44
CA ALA A 7 1.01 13.14 1.06
C ALA A 7 0.09 12.17 0.28
N GLU A 8 -1.03 12.64 -0.23
CA GLU A 8 -1.90 11.79 -1.07
C GLU A 8 -1.22 11.36 -2.37
N LEU A 9 -0.37 12.21 -2.94
CA LEU A 9 0.41 11.89 -4.14
C LEU A 9 1.48 10.84 -3.88
N ALA A 10 2.06 10.76 -2.68
CA ALA A 10 3.10 9.78 -2.37
C ALA A 10 2.61 8.33 -2.49
N LEU A 11 1.40 8.03 -2.02
CA LEU A 11 0.79 6.71 -2.20
C LEU A 11 0.54 6.39 -3.67
N SER A 12 0.04 7.35 -4.45
CA SER A 12 -0.19 7.16 -5.88
C SER A 12 1.12 6.92 -6.64
N ARG A 13 2.17 7.70 -6.36
CA ARG A 13 3.51 7.51 -6.94
C ARG A 13 4.10 6.15 -6.59
N TYR A 14 3.96 5.73 -5.33
CA TYR A 14 4.41 4.41 -4.91
C TYR A 14 3.71 3.31 -5.71
N VAL A 15 2.39 3.40 -5.91
CA VAL A 15 1.64 2.44 -6.72
C VAL A 15 2.13 2.42 -8.16
N GLU A 16 2.36 3.57 -8.79
CA GLU A 16 2.87 3.65 -10.16
C GLU A 16 4.23 2.95 -10.31
N VAL A 17 5.16 3.22 -9.40
CA VAL A 17 6.49 2.58 -9.42
C VAL A 17 6.40 1.09 -9.11
N MET A 18 5.66 0.71 -8.07
CA MET A 18 5.49 -0.70 -7.68
C MET A 18 4.81 -1.52 -8.77
N ALA A 19 3.79 -0.98 -9.44
CA ALA A 19 3.10 -1.65 -10.55
C ALA A 19 3.97 -1.75 -11.81
N GLY A 20 4.90 -0.81 -12.03
CA GLY A 20 5.83 -0.80 -13.15
C GLY A 20 7.12 -1.62 -12.95
N ASP A 21 7.45 -2.00 -11.72
CA ASP A 21 8.69 -2.70 -11.39
C ASP A 21 8.45 -4.15 -10.92
N ALA A 22 8.86 -5.09 -11.76
CA ALA A 22 8.77 -6.52 -11.49
C ALA A 22 9.58 -6.97 -10.26
N ASN A 23 10.74 -6.35 -10.00
CA ASN A 23 11.59 -6.71 -8.86
C ASN A 23 10.93 -6.34 -7.54
N ILE A 24 10.28 -5.17 -7.47
CA ILE A 24 9.55 -4.73 -6.28
C ILE A 24 8.37 -5.68 -6.02
N GLN A 25 7.66 -6.09 -7.07
CA GLN A 25 6.54 -7.04 -6.94
C GLN A 25 7.01 -8.42 -6.47
N ASP A 26 8.13 -8.93 -6.98
CA ASP A 26 8.71 -10.18 -6.51
C ASP A 26 9.13 -10.08 -5.04
N GLN A 27 9.76 -8.98 -4.65
CA GLN A 27 10.12 -8.72 -3.27
C GLN A 27 8.87 -8.71 -2.37
N LEU A 28 7.83 -7.95 -2.72
CA LEU A 28 6.56 -7.89 -1.98
C LEU A 28 5.89 -9.25 -1.81
N ASN A 29 5.96 -10.11 -2.84
CA ASN A 29 5.43 -11.47 -2.78
C ASN A 29 6.20 -12.42 -1.84
N THR A 30 7.43 -12.09 -1.46
CA THR A 30 8.26 -12.90 -0.56
C THR A 30 8.27 -12.42 0.89
N ILE A 31 7.84 -11.18 1.13
CA ILE A 31 7.78 -10.56 2.44
C ILE A 31 6.63 -11.15 3.26
N ASP A 32 6.90 -11.46 4.53
CA ASP A 32 5.93 -11.91 5.52
C ASP A 32 6.03 -11.15 6.86
N ASP A 33 6.84 -10.10 6.94
CA ASP A 33 7.07 -9.32 8.15
C ASP A 33 7.08 -7.79 7.90
N LEU A 34 6.84 -7.02 8.97
CA LEU A 34 6.75 -5.56 8.91
C LEU A 34 8.09 -4.86 8.63
N VAL A 35 9.21 -5.44 9.07
CA VAL A 35 10.52 -4.81 8.95
C VAL A 35 10.95 -4.80 7.49
N SER A 36 10.84 -5.96 6.83
CA SER A 36 11.12 -6.11 5.40
C SER A 36 10.16 -5.27 4.55
N LEU A 37 8.86 -5.23 4.90
CA LEU A 37 7.89 -4.37 4.23
C LEU A 37 8.29 -2.90 4.31
N ARG A 38 8.60 -2.39 5.50
CA ARG A 38 9.02 -0.99 5.67
C ARG A 38 10.28 -0.67 4.87
N SER A 39 11.24 -1.60 4.82
CA SER A 39 12.43 -1.42 4.01
C SER A 39 12.10 -1.32 2.52
N ALA A 40 11.24 -2.20 2.00
CA ALA A 40 10.83 -2.22 0.59
C ALA A 40 9.97 -1.01 0.21
N VAL A 41 9.09 -0.56 1.11
CA VAL A 41 8.26 0.63 0.88
C VAL A 41 9.13 1.88 0.87
N ARG A 42 10.01 2.05 1.86
CA ARG A 42 10.87 3.23 1.99
C ARG A 42 11.97 3.32 0.92
N SER A 43 12.37 2.21 0.32
CA SER A 43 13.30 2.26 -0.82
C SER A 43 12.67 2.86 -2.08
N VAL A 44 11.34 2.85 -2.18
CA VAL A 44 10.59 3.41 -3.31
C VAL A 44 10.08 4.81 -2.96
N GLU A 45 9.38 4.95 -1.84
CA GLU A 45 8.80 6.20 -1.39
C GLU A 45 9.09 6.38 0.12
N PRO A 46 10.17 7.11 0.47
CA PRO A 46 10.58 7.31 1.85
C PRO A 46 9.56 8.08 2.71
N SER A 47 8.64 8.82 2.09
CA SER A 47 7.59 9.57 2.79
C SER A 47 6.45 8.70 3.32
N LEU A 48 6.36 7.43 2.91
CA LEU A 48 5.40 6.48 3.47
C LEU A 48 5.89 5.98 4.84
N THR A 49 5.14 6.33 5.88
CA THR A 49 5.52 6.09 7.28
C THR A 49 4.71 4.98 7.95
N GLY A 50 3.44 4.82 7.57
CA GLY A 50 2.51 3.86 8.17
C GLY A 50 2.48 2.54 7.40
N SER A 51 2.58 1.42 8.11
CA SER A 51 2.51 0.08 7.54
C SER A 51 2.01 -0.95 8.55
N ALA A 52 1.11 -1.84 8.14
CA ALA A 52 0.58 -2.95 8.95
C ALA A 52 0.47 -4.24 8.13
N LEU A 53 0.70 -5.39 8.76
CA LEU A 53 0.16 -6.67 8.27
C LEU A 53 -1.32 -6.74 8.61
N ILE A 54 -2.13 -7.18 7.66
CA ILE A 54 -3.58 -7.31 7.82
C ILE A 54 -4.04 -8.73 7.44
N PRO A 55 -5.08 -9.28 8.10
CA PRO A 55 -5.70 -10.52 7.66
C PRO A 55 -6.33 -10.38 6.26
N LEU A 56 -6.48 -11.50 5.56
CA LEU A 56 -7.06 -11.51 4.21
C LEU A 56 -8.50 -10.99 4.21
N GLU A 57 -9.26 -11.28 5.27
CA GLU A 57 -10.63 -10.80 5.47
C GLU A 57 -10.68 -9.27 5.49
N GLN A 58 -9.69 -8.63 6.12
CA GLN A 58 -9.57 -7.17 6.14
C GLN A 58 -9.07 -6.62 4.80
N ALA A 59 -8.19 -7.35 4.12
CA ALA A 59 -7.63 -6.98 2.82
C ALA A 59 -8.63 -7.13 1.66
N THR A 60 -9.68 -7.93 1.84
CA THR A 60 -10.72 -8.18 0.82
C THR A 60 -12.04 -7.49 1.12
N ARG A 61 -12.24 -7.02 2.36
CA ARG A 61 -13.43 -6.29 2.79
C ARG A 61 -13.80 -5.18 1.80
N SER A 62 -15.10 -5.04 1.53
CA SER A 62 -15.62 -3.98 0.67
C SER A 62 -15.25 -2.60 1.22
N PRO A 63 -14.60 -1.73 0.43
CA PRO A 63 -14.19 -0.42 0.88
C PRO A 63 -15.39 0.53 0.99
N LYS A 64 -15.32 1.48 1.94
CA LYS A 64 -16.30 2.57 2.00
C LYS A 64 -16.14 3.53 0.82
N ILE A 65 -14.89 3.84 0.46
CA ILE A 65 -14.54 4.69 -0.68
C ILE A 65 -13.33 4.05 -1.37
N LEU A 66 -13.53 3.57 -2.60
CA LEU A 66 -12.48 3.07 -3.48
C LEU A 66 -11.97 4.23 -4.35
N VAL A 67 -10.68 4.52 -4.26
CA VAL A 67 -10.03 5.57 -5.06
C VAL A 67 -9.43 4.99 -6.34
N GLY A 68 -8.82 3.81 -6.22
CA GLY A 68 -8.25 3.08 -7.36
C GLY A 68 -7.96 1.63 -6.98
N SER A 69 -7.89 0.76 -7.98
CA SER A 69 -7.48 -0.62 -7.81
C SER A 69 -7.03 -1.20 -9.13
N ASP A 70 -6.06 -2.09 -9.09
CA ASP A 70 -5.67 -2.89 -10.24
C ASP A 70 -4.95 -4.15 -9.75
N ILE A 71 -4.49 -4.97 -10.68
CA ILE A 71 -3.65 -6.13 -10.44
C ILE A 71 -2.33 -5.91 -11.17
N THR A 72 -1.22 -6.06 -10.47
CA THR A 72 0.09 -5.92 -11.10
C THR A 72 0.41 -7.10 -12.02
N VAL A 73 1.45 -6.98 -12.84
CA VAL A 73 1.89 -8.05 -13.76
C VAL A 73 2.24 -9.36 -13.05
N HIS A 74 2.74 -9.30 -11.82
CA HIS A 74 3.01 -10.48 -10.98
C HIS A 74 1.81 -10.91 -10.11
N GLY A 75 0.62 -10.41 -10.44
CA GLY A 75 -0.63 -10.85 -9.84
C GLY A 75 -0.81 -10.38 -8.40
N ILE A 76 -0.30 -9.20 -8.03
CA ILE A 76 -0.57 -8.57 -6.73
C ILE A 76 -1.79 -7.65 -6.91
N PRO A 77 -2.97 -7.99 -6.37
CA PRO A 77 -4.07 -7.05 -6.30
C PRO A 77 -3.70 -5.91 -5.34
N TRP A 78 -3.86 -4.68 -5.80
CA TRP A 78 -3.72 -3.49 -4.98
C TRP A 78 -5.00 -2.66 -4.99
N ARG A 79 -5.29 -2.01 -3.87
CA ARG A 79 -6.46 -1.15 -3.72
C ARG A 79 -6.09 0.08 -2.92
N LEU A 80 -6.37 1.25 -3.46
CA LEU A 80 -6.21 2.53 -2.82
C LEU A 80 -7.57 2.97 -2.28
N LEU A 81 -7.66 3.09 -0.95
CA LEU A 81 -8.90 3.32 -0.22
C LEU A 81 -8.83 4.63 0.55
N ARG A 82 -9.94 5.37 0.59
CA ARG A 82 -10.06 6.55 1.45
C ARG A 82 -10.93 6.23 2.66
N CYS A 83 -10.38 6.39 3.86
CA CYS A 83 -11.16 6.33 5.08
C CYS A 83 -11.97 7.62 5.24
N THR A 84 -13.26 7.53 5.59
CA THR A 84 -14.11 8.69 5.85
C THR A 84 -13.53 9.52 7.01
N GLY A 85 -12.99 10.71 6.73
CA GLY A 85 -12.31 11.57 7.71
C GLY A 85 -10.92 11.07 8.13
N GLY A 86 -10.36 10.05 7.46
CA GLY A 86 -9.06 9.46 7.77
C GLY A 86 -8.09 9.53 6.60
N PRO A 87 -6.89 8.94 6.73
CA PRO A 87 -5.88 8.95 5.68
C PRO A 87 -6.29 8.07 4.49
N LEU A 88 -5.55 8.25 3.40
CA LEU A 88 -5.54 7.33 2.28
C LEU A 88 -4.75 6.08 2.66
N VAL A 89 -5.25 4.91 2.30
CA VAL A 89 -4.65 3.61 2.65
C VAL A 89 -4.51 2.78 1.40
N LEU A 90 -3.28 2.34 1.10
CA LEU A 90 -2.99 1.35 0.09
C LEU A 90 -3.03 -0.04 0.71
N GLN A 91 -3.85 -0.92 0.18
CA GLN A 91 -3.86 -2.34 0.51
C GLN A 91 -3.20 -3.15 -0.59
N LEU A 92 -2.36 -4.11 -0.20
CA LEU A 92 -1.70 -5.06 -1.08
C LEU A 92 -2.04 -6.47 -0.63
N ILE A 93 -2.44 -7.33 -1.57
CA ILE A 93 -2.69 -8.76 -1.32
C ILE A 93 -1.53 -9.52 -1.98
N CYS A 94 -0.48 -9.81 -1.21
CA CYS A 94 0.69 -10.53 -1.70
C CYS A 94 0.58 -12.03 -1.39
N LYS A 95 1.45 -12.85 -2.00
CA LYS A 95 1.39 -14.32 -1.85
C LYS A 95 1.54 -14.81 -0.40
N LYS A 96 2.38 -14.17 0.40
CA LYS A 96 2.66 -14.59 1.78
C LYS A 96 1.88 -13.83 2.85
N ALA A 97 1.68 -12.54 2.64
CA ALA A 97 1.02 -11.67 3.61
C ALA A 97 0.26 -10.55 2.89
N ASN A 98 -0.69 -9.95 3.60
CA ASN A 98 -1.41 -8.79 3.10
C ASN A 98 -0.99 -7.56 3.91
N PHE A 99 -0.93 -6.43 3.23
CA PHE A 99 -0.37 -5.22 3.81
C PHE A 99 -1.35 -4.07 3.68
N ALA A 100 -1.34 -3.19 4.67
CA ALA A 100 -1.89 -1.85 4.59
C ALA A 100 -0.75 -0.84 4.75
N ILE A 101 -0.68 0.15 3.87
CA ILE A 101 0.33 1.20 3.85
C ILE A 101 -0.42 2.54 3.84
N TRP A 102 0.01 3.49 4.66
CA TRP A 102 -0.60 4.83 4.73
C TRP A 102 0.45 5.85 5.18
N ILE A 103 0.06 7.12 5.18
CA ILE A 103 0.89 8.19 5.74
C ILE A 103 0.31 8.56 7.09
N GLU A 104 1.13 8.45 8.13
CA GLU A 104 0.76 8.90 9.47
C GLU A 104 0.65 10.42 9.48
N SER A 105 -0.53 10.94 9.81
CA SER A 105 -0.72 12.36 10.08
C SER A 105 0.08 12.71 11.34
N CYS A 106 1.19 13.44 11.17
CA CYS A 106 1.90 14.07 12.27
C CYS A 106 1.14 15.30 12.80
#